data_AF-A0A1V5S8A1-F1
#
_entry.id   AF-A0A1V5S8A1-F1
#
_cell.length_a   1.000
_cell.length_b   1.000
_cell.length_c   1.000
_cell.angle_alpha   90.00
_cell.angle_beta   90.00
_cell.angle_gamma   90.00
#
_symmetry.space_group_name_H-M   'P 1'
#
loop_
_entity.id
_entity.type
_entity.pdbx_description
1 polymer ?
#
loop_
_entity_poly.entity_id
_entity_poly.type
_entity_poly.pdbx_seq_one_letter_code
_entity_poly.pdbx_strand_id
1 'polypeptide(L)'
;MRRFLPLCFFLLLLVLVLGGLSGLNYWVFHEIQNRLEIRVTGRFTPDLFRTGFQIRHGSFFWKEKVQLVDGHVQVRYDPWTIFSRDGIRIILKSDYADIRLLGNWAKWKGVESARVELLDVDFVLGSHRLTAINEIEVRSPSFQFVIKNVDRSTGVLGSK
;
A
#
# COMPACT_ATOMS: atom_id res chain seq x y z
N MET A 1 -3.37 1.66 -48.10
CA MET A 1 -2.70 0.79 -47.10
C MET A 1 -1.60 1.48 -46.29
N ARG A 2 -0.72 2.33 -46.86
CA ARG A 2 0.40 2.98 -46.11
C ARG A 2 0.02 3.83 -44.88
N ARG A 3 -1.18 4.43 -44.84
CA ARG A 3 -1.64 5.24 -43.68
C ARG A 3 -2.12 4.41 -42.47
N PHE A 4 -2.43 3.13 -42.66
CA PHE A 4 -2.86 2.24 -41.57
C PHE A 4 -1.68 1.62 -40.81
N LEU A 5 -0.53 1.46 -41.46
CA LEU A 5 0.68 0.93 -40.84
C LEU A 5 1.17 1.73 -39.61
N PRO A 6 1.29 3.08 -39.65
CA PRO A 6 1.68 3.85 -38.47
C PRO A 6 0.62 3.81 -37.37
N LEU A 7 -0.66 3.73 -37.73
CA LEU A 7 -1.76 3.59 -36.75
C LEU A 7 -1.69 2.24 -36.04
N CYS A 8 -1.50 1.14 -36.77
CA CYS A 8 -1.32 -0.19 -36.19
C CYS A 8 -0.09 -0.27 -35.29
N PHE A 9 1.03 0.35 -35.71
CA PHE A 9 2.24 0.41 -34.89
C PHE A 9 2.01 1.20 -33.60
N PHE A 10 1.34 2.36 -33.68
CA PHE A 10 0.99 3.16 -32.52
C PHE A 10 0.09 2.41 -31.54
N LEU A 11 -0.94 1.72 -32.05
CA LEU A 11 -1.84 0.90 -31.22
C LEU A 11 -1.09 -0.25 -30.55
N LEU A 12 -0.20 -0.92 -31.26
CA LEU A 12 0.62 -2.00 -30.71
C LEU A 12 1.55 -1.48 -29.61
N LEU A 13 2.22 -0.35 -29.85
CA LEU A 13 3.06 0.30 -28.85
C LEU A 13 2.25 0.69 -27.61
N LEU A 14 1.06 1.27 -27.79
CA LEU A 14 0.16 1.64 -26.70
C LEU A 14 -0.24 0.42 -25.86
N VAL A 15 -0.61 -0.69 -26.51
CA VAL A 15 -0.95 -1.94 -25.80
C VAL A 15 0.24 -2.49 -25.02
N LEU A 16 1.45 -2.45 -25.58
CA LEU A 16 2.66 -2.89 -24.88
C LEU A 16 2.96 -2.01 -23.66
N VAL A 17 2.83 -0.69 -23.79
CA VAL A 17 3.07 0.25 -22.67
C VAL A 17 2.04 0.04 -21.56
N LEU A 18 0.75 -0.06 -21.89
CA LEU A 18 -0.31 -0.27 -20.90
C LEU A 18 -0.22 -1.66 -20.25
N GLY A 19 0.15 -2.69 -21.03
CA GLY A 19 0.40 -4.04 -20.54
C GLY A 19 1.60 -4.08 -19.59
N GLY A 20 2.69 -3.39 -19.94
CA GLY A 20 3.89 -3.25 -19.11
C GLY A 20 3.60 -2.55 -17.79
N LEU A 21 2.86 -1.43 -17.80
CA LEU A 21 2.45 -0.72 -16.59
C LEU A 21 1.54 -1.58 -15.70
N SER A 22 0.58 -2.29 -16.29
CA SER A 22 -0.29 -3.20 -15.55
C SER A 22 0.49 -4.35 -14.90
N GLY A 23 1.46 -4.92 -15.64
CA GLY A 23 2.36 -5.95 -15.14
C GLY A 23 3.24 -5.44 -13.99
N LEU A 24 3.76 -4.21 -14.09
CA LEU A 24 4.54 -3.58 -13.03
C LEU A 24 3.69 -3.35 -11.77
N ASN A 25 2.47 -2.81 -11.93
CA ASN A 25 1.53 -2.62 -10.82
C ASN A 25 1.21 -3.94 -10.12
N TYR A 26 0.98 -5.01 -10.89
CA TYR A 26 0.71 -6.34 -10.34
C TYR A 26 1.94 -6.93 -9.63
N TRP A 27 3.14 -6.75 -10.19
CA TRP A 27 4.38 -7.17 -9.56
C TRP A 27 4.59 -6.45 -8.22
N VAL A 28 4.42 -5.13 -8.15
CA VAL A 28 4.51 -4.38 -6.88
C VAL A 28 3.46 -4.86 -5.88
N PHE A 29 2.22 -5.12 -6.32
CA PHE A 29 1.17 -5.68 -5.44
C PHE A 29 1.56 -7.04 -4.86
N HIS A 30 2.16 -7.91 -5.67
CA HIS A 30 2.66 -9.20 -5.19
C HIS A 30 3.85 -9.03 -4.22
N GLU A 31 4.75 -8.08 -4.51
CA GLU A 31 5.92 -7.81 -3.69
C GLU A 31 5.55 -7.27 -2.29
N ILE A 32 4.52 -6.42 -2.21
CA ILE A 32 3.97 -5.96 -0.93
C ILE A 32 3.46 -7.14 -0.10
N GLN A 33 2.69 -8.03 -0.72
CA GLN A 33 2.14 -9.20 -0.03
C GLN A 33 3.25 -10.13 0.48
N ASN A 34 4.24 -10.41 -0.37
CA ASN A 34 5.36 -11.30 -0.03
C ASN A 34 6.21 -10.72 1.10
N ARG A 35 6.61 -9.44 1.00
CA ARG A 35 7.54 -8.81 1.97
C ARG A 35 6.89 -8.42 3.30
N LEU A 36 5.58 -8.14 3.31
CA LEU A 36 4.85 -7.88 4.55
C LEU A 36 4.26 -9.16 5.16
N GLU A 37 4.36 -10.29 4.46
CA GLU A 37 3.75 -11.57 4.83
C GLU A 37 2.24 -11.43 5.05
N ILE A 38 1.58 -10.67 4.18
CA ILE A 38 0.13 -10.46 4.20
C ILE A 38 -0.51 -11.10 2.96
N ARG A 39 -1.73 -11.61 3.13
CA ARG A 39 -2.57 -12.01 2.00
C ARG A 39 -3.71 -11.02 1.88
N VAL A 40 -3.71 -10.26 0.79
CA VAL A 40 -4.77 -9.30 0.50
C VAL A 40 -5.80 -9.95 -0.41
N THR A 41 -7.05 -9.89 0.01
CA THR A 41 -8.20 -10.26 -0.82
C THR A 41 -8.94 -9.01 -1.24
N GLY A 42 -9.67 -9.07 -2.35
CA GLY A 42 -10.40 -7.94 -2.90
C GLY A 42 -10.20 -7.78 -4.40
N ARG A 43 -10.80 -6.75 -4.99
CA ARG A 43 -10.68 -6.45 -6.41
C ARG A 43 -9.49 -5.53 -6.66
N PHE A 44 -8.41 -6.09 -7.20
CA PHE A 44 -7.27 -5.33 -7.71
C PHE A 44 -7.65 -4.60 -9.00
N THR A 45 -7.27 -3.32 -9.12
CA THR A 45 -7.46 -2.51 -10.33
C THR A 45 -6.21 -1.65 -10.54
N PRO A 46 -5.40 -1.91 -11.57
CA PRO A 46 -4.21 -1.11 -11.84
C PRO A 46 -4.59 0.29 -12.32
N ASP A 47 -3.79 1.29 -11.96
CA ASP A 47 -3.87 2.61 -12.59
C ASP A 47 -3.14 2.54 -13.94
N LEU A 48 -3.82 2.97 -15.01
CA LEU A 48 -3.31 2.90 -16.38
C LEU A 48 -2.45 4.13 -16.75
N PHE A 49 -2.52 5.20 -15.94
CA PHE A 49 -1.86 6.48 -16.25
C PHE A 49 -0.80 6.86 -15.21
N ARG A 50 -0.75 6.16 -14.08
CA ARG A 50 0.20 6.43 -12.98
C ARG A 50 0.71 5.13 -12.38
N THR A 51 1.84 5.20 -11.69
CA THR A 51 2.37 4.08 -10.90
C THR A 51 1.57 3.92 -9.61
N GLY A 52 0.63 2.98 -9.65
CA GLY A 52 -0.28 2.74 -8.56
C GLY A 52 -1.42 1.81 -8.95
N PHE A 53 -2.20 1.45 -7.95
CA PHE A 53 -3.36 0.58 -8.12
C PHE A 53 -4.34 0.80 -6.97
N GLN A 54 -5.55 0.30 -7.15
CA GLN A 54 -6.59 0.30 -6.13
C GLN A 54 -6.94 -1.13 -5.76
N ILE A 55 -7.33 -1.31 -4.50
CA ILE A 55 -7.90 -2.54 -3.98
C ILE A 55 -9.27 -2.17 -3.42
N ARG A 56 -10.33 -2.63 -4.08
CA ARG A 56 -11.71 -2.42 -3.64
C ARG A 56 -12.19 -3.61 -2.83
N HIS A 57 -12.92 -3.34 -1.75
CA HIS A 57 -13.34 -4.36 -0.78
C HIS A 57 -12.16 -5.20 -0.30
N GLY A 58 -11.09 -4.50 0.06
CA GLY A 58 -9.84 -5.08 0.51
C GLY A 58 -10.00 -5.67 1.91
N SER A 59 -9.61 -6.92 2.10
CA SER A 59 -9.45 -7.49 3.43
C SER A 59 -8.12 -8.21 3.54
N PHE A 60 -7.45 -8.04 4.67
CA PHE A 60 -6.21 -8.73 4.96
C PHE A 60 -6.05 -8.94 6.46
N PHE A 61 -5.28 -9.96 6.80
CA PHE A 61 -4.88 -10.25 8.16
C PHE A 61 -3.37 -10.06 8.27
N TRP A 62 -2.91 -9.15 9.12
CA TRP A 62 -1.50 -8.88 9.33
C TRP A 62 -1.04 -9.35 10.69
N LYS A 63 -0.71 -10.65 10.75
CA LYS A 63 -0.36 -11.37 11.99
C LYS A 63 -1.44 -11.13 13.06
N GLU A 64 -1.15 -11.44 14.32
CA GLU A 64 -2.06 -11.19 15.46
C GLU A 64 -2.14 -9.70 15.86
N LYS A 65 -1.89 -8.78 14.92
CA LYS A 65 -1.80 -7.34 15.20
C LYS A 65 -3.04 -6.60 14.72
N VAL A 66 -3.29 -6.67 13.40
CA VAL A 66 -4.33 -5.88 12.73
C VAL A 66 -4.99 -6.72 11.65
N GLN A 67 -6.31 -6.63 11.56
CA GLN A 67 -7.10 -7.15 10.45
C GLN A 67 -7.83 -5.99 9.79
N LEU A 68 -7.65 -5.83 8.48
CA LEU A 68 -8.55 -5.04 7.65
C LEU A 68 -9.74 -5.94 7.29
N VAL A 69 -10.94 -5.56 7.72
CA VAL A 69 -12.18 -6.31 7.46
C VAL A 69 -12.76 -5.93 6.10
N ASP A 70 -12.87 -4.64 5.83
CA ASP A 70 -13.26 -4.09 4.53
C ASP A 70 -12.64 -2.69 4.38
N GLY A 71 -12.29 -2.32 3.16
CA GLY A 71 -11.76 -0.99 2.88
C GLY A 71 -11.47 -0.76 1.41
N HIS A 72 -11.43 0.52 1.03
CA HIS A 72 -10.97 0.94 -0.28
C HIS A 72 -9.58 1.54 -0.16
N VAL A 73 -8.58 0.82 -0.67
CA VAL A 73 -7.18 1.21 -0.54
C VAL A 73 -6.63 1.64 -1.88
N GLN A 74 -6.09 2.85 -1.95
CA GLN A 74 -5.29 3.32 -3.06
C GLN A 74 -3.81 3.21 -2.70
N VAL A 75 -3.04 2.56 -3.57
CA VAL A 75 -1.59 2.42 -3.42
C VAL A 75 -0.91 3.14 -4.57
N ARG A 76 0.07 3.99 -4.24
CA ARG A 76 0.98 4.62 -5.19
C ARG A 76 2.40 4.23 -4.82
N TYR A 77 3.28 4.15 -5.80
CA TYR A 77 4.68 3.86 -5.56
C TYR A 77 5.56 4.64 -6.53
N ASP A 78 6.81 4.86 -6.11
CA ASP A 78 7.81 5.51 -6.95
C ASP A 78 8.58 4.45 -7.75
N PRO A 79 8.42 4.37 -9.09
CA PRO A 79 9.09 3.37 -9.92
C PRO A 79 10.61 3.52 -9.90
N TRP A 80 11.14 4.73 -9.67
CA TRP A 80 12.58 4.98 -9.62
C TRP A 80 13.21 4.33 -8.39
N THR A 81 12.42 4.13 -7.33
CA THR A 81 12.90 3.52 -6.09
C THR A 81 12.94 1.99 -6.13
N ILE A 82 12.37 1.36 -7.17
CA ILE A 82 12.32 -0.11 -7.31
C ILE A 82 13.72 -0.75 -7.30
N PHE A 83 14.69 -0.07 -7.91
CA PHE A 83 16.07 -0.52 -7.98
C PHE A 83 16.98 0.19 -6.96
N SER A 84 16.40 1.01 -6.07
CA SER A 84 17.17 1.68 -5.03
C SER A 84 17.62 0.68 -3.96
N ARG A 85 18.71 1.02 -3.26
CA ARG A 85 19.19 0.21 -2.14
C ARG A 85 18.24 0.25 -0.94
N ASP A 86 17.48 1.33 -0.80
CA ASP A 86 16.61 1.57 0.35
C ASP A 86 15.29 0.80 0.23
N GLY A 87 14.85 0.52 -0.99
CA GLY A 87 13.65 -0.24 -1.32
C GLY A 87 12.60 0.59 -2.05
N ILE A 88 11.42 0.00 -2.22
CA ILE A 88 10.31 0.64 -2.94
C ILE A 88 9.61 1.61 -1.99
N ARG A 89 9.54 2.90 -2.33
CA ARG A 89 8.69 3.84 -1.60
C ARG A 89 7.24 3.66 -2.01
N ILE A 90 6.38 3.49 -1.01
CA ILE A 90 4.96 3.17 -1.17
C ILE A 90 4.15 4.18 -0.34
N ILE A 91 3.14 4.76 -0.99
CA ILE A 91 2.16 5.65 -0.37
C ILE A 91 0.82 4.94 -0.45
N LEU A 92 0.21 4.67 0.69
CA LEU A 92 -1.08 4.01 0.83
C LEU A 92 -2.08 4.99 1.42
N LYS A 93 -3.22 5.16 0.73
CA LYS A 93 -4.33 6.00 1.18
C LYS A 93 -5.62 5.20 1.27
N SER A 94 -6.45 5.48 2.27
CA SER A 94 -7.79 4.92 2.41
C SER A 94 -8.68 5.94 3.13
N ASP A 95 -9.80 6.29 2.50
CA ASP A 95 -10.78 7.23 3.07
C ASP A 95 -11.82 6.52 3.95
N TYR A 96 -11.93 5.19 3.84
CA TYR A 96 -12.78 4.38 4.73
C TYR A 96 -12.22 2.97 4.84
N ALA A 97 -11.88 2.57 6.07
CA ALA A 97 -11.43 1.23 6.38
C ALA A 97 -11.99 0.77 7.73
N ASP A 98 -12.64 -0.38 7.73
CA ASP A 98 -13.08 -1.05 8.95
C ASP A 98 -11.97 -1.99 9.42
N ILE A 99 -11.32 -1.64 10.53
CA ILE A 99 -10.21 -2.39 11.09
C ILE A 99 -10.59 -3.07 12.40
N ARG A 100 -10.03 -4.26 12.62
CA ARG A 100 -10.02 -4.95 13.90
C ARG A 100 -8.60 -4.98 14.45
N LEU A 101 -8.45 -4.53 15.69
CA LEU A 101 -7.18 -4.53 16.38
C LEU A 101 -7.12 -5.82 17.22
N LEU A 102 -6.23 -6.71 16.85
CA LEU A 102 -6.18 -8.07 17.39
C LEU A 102 -5.16 -8.24 18.51
N GLY A 103 -4.27 -7.25 18.69
CA GLY A 103 -3.27 -7.27 19.75
C GLY A 103 -3.89 -7.11 21.14
N ASN A 104 -3.30 -7.78 22.14
CA ASN A 104 -3.73 -7.68 23.54
C ASN A 104 -3.82 -6.22 24.04
N TRP A 105 -2.95 -5.33 23.56
CA TRP A 105 -2.98 -3.90 23.90
C TRP A 105 -4.31 -3.21 23.53
N ALA A 106 -4.99 -3.67 22.49
CA ALA A 106 -6.24 -3.09 22.01
C ALA A 106 -7.43 -3.49 22.90
N LYS A 107 -7.42 -4.73 23.42
CA LYS A 107 -8.36 -5.18 24.45
C LYS A 107 -8.25 -4.36 25.72
N TRP A 108 -7.04 -3.98 26.12
CA TRP A 108 -6.79 -3.19 27.33
C TRP A 108 -7.27 -1.74 27.19
N LYS A 109 -7.39 -1.24 25.95
CA LYS A 109 -7.92 0.09 25.62
C LYS A 109 -9.42 0.06 25.27
N GLY A 110 -10.06 -1.12 25.24
CA GLY A 110 -11.47 -1.29 24.88
C GLY A 110 -11.79 -1.04 23.40
N VAL A 111 -10.79 -1.03 22.51
CA VAL A 111 -10.95 -0.74 21.07
C VAL A 111 -10.66 -2.00 20.28
N GLU A 112 -11.63 -2.91 20.19
CA GLU A 112 -11.49 -4.15 19.40
C GLU A 112 -11.74 -3.93 17.89
N SER A 113 -12.59 -2.96 17.57
CA SER A 113 -12.90 -2.55 16.20
C SER A 113 -12.97 -1.04 16.10
N ALA A 114 -12.49 -0.50 14.98
CA ALA A 114 -12.53 0.92 14.70
C ALA A 114 -12.81 1.15 13.22
N ARG A 115 -13.64 2.17 12.96
CA ARG A 115 -13.78 2.73 11.63
C ARG A 115 -12.75 3.83 11.47
N VAL A 116 -11.87 3.67 10.48
CA VAL A 116 -10.87 4.67 10.09
C VAL A 116 -11.44 5.47 8.92
N GLU A 117 -11.58 6.78 9.12
CA GLU A 117 -12.07 7.76 8.13
C GLU A 117 -10.94 8.31 7.26
N LEU A 118 -9.70 8.19 7.72
CA LEU A 118 -8.54 8.53 6.91
C LEU A 118 -7.35 7.71 7.37
N LEU A 119 -6.72 7.05 6.41
CA LEU A 119 -5.43 6.39 6.57
C LEU A 119 -4.52 6.91 5.45
N ASP A 120 -3.42 7.54 5.81
CA ASP A 120 -2.35 7.92 4.89
C ASP A 120 -1.04 7.36 5.44
N VAL A 121 -0.36 6.52 4.67
CA VAL A 121 0.85 5.81 5.10
C VAL A 121 1.89 5.94 4.00
N ASP A 122 3.01 6.57 4.31
CA ASP A 122 4.20 6.65 3.46
C ASP A 122 5.31 5.82 4.10
N PHE A 123 5.72 4.74 3.43
CA PHE A 123 6.73 3.83 3.93
C PHE A 123 7.65 3.33 2.82
N VAL A 124 8.83 2.85 3.22
CA VAL A 124 9.80 2.24 2.32
C VAL A 124 9.86 0.74 2.59
N LEU A 125 9.63 -0.04 1.54
CA LEU A 125 9.65 -1.49 1.56
C LEU A 125 10.98 -1.99 0.99
N GLY A 126 11.93 -2.32 1.87
CA GLY A 126 13.20 -2.97 1.51
C GLY A 126 13.01 -4.43 1.11
N SER A 127 14.08 -5.11 0.71
CA SER A 127 14.02 -6.42 0.03
C SER A 127 13.28 -7.54 0.79
N HIS A 128 13.25 -7.47 2.12
CA HIS A 128 12.66 -8.54 2.96
C HIS A 128 11.67 -8.02 4.01
N ARG A 129 11.55 -6.71 4.20
CA ARG A 129 10.73 -6.11 5.26
C ARG A 129 10.54 -4.61 5.04
N LEU A 130 9.62 -4.06 5.83
CA LEU A 130 9.47 -2.63 6.04
C LEU A 130 10.77 -2.03 6.62
N THR A 131 11.39 -1.08 5.90
CA THR A 131 12.67 -0.45 6.27
C THR A 131 12.46 0.87 6.98
N ALA A 132 11.60 1.73 6.45
CA ALA A 132 11.34 3.06 7.01
C ALA A 132 9.85 3.39 6.95
N ILE A 133 9.40 4.22 7.88
CA ILE A 133 8.07 4.82 7.88
C ILE A 133 8.29 6.34 7.87
N ASN A 134 7.97 6.98 6.75
CA ASN A 134 8.11 8.43 6.60
C ASN A 134 6.95 9.14 7.31
N GLU A 135 5.73 8.63 7.11
CA GLU A 135 4.53 9.21 7.72
C GLU A 135 3.43 8.16 7.88
N ILE A 136 2.72 8.20 9.00
CA ILE A 136 1.45 7.50 9.21
C ILE A 136 0.49 8.50 9.81
N GLU A 137 -0.58 8.81 9.09
CA GLU A 137 -1.71 9.56 9.59
C GLU A 137 -2.93 8.63 9.65
N VAL A 138 -3.54 8.55 10.82
CA VAL A 138 -4.79 7.81 11.02
C VAL A 138 -5.79 8.71 11.71
N ARG A 139 -6.99 8.82 11.14
CA ARG A 139 -8.14 9.51 11.73
C ARG A 139 -9.31 8.55 11.86
N SER A 140 -9.86 8.49 13.06
CA SER A 140 -11.04 7.71 13.43
C SER A 140 -11.84 8.53 14.45
N PRO A 141 -13.17 8.36 14.55
CA PRO A 141 -13.96 8.98 15.62
C PRO A 141 -13.42 8.67 17.02
N SER A 142 -12.79 7.50 17.19
CA SER A 142 -12.29 7.03 18.47
C SER A 142 -10.85 7.44 18.77
N PHE A 143 -10.06 7.80 17.75
CA PHE A 143 -8.66 8.19 17.92
C PHE A 143 -8.11 8.90 16.68
N GLN A 144 -7.13 9.79 16.91
CA GLN A 144 -6.35 10.40 15.85
C GLN A 144 -4.88 10.38 16.24
N PHE A 145 -4.01 9.96 15.32
CA PHE A 145 -2.57 10.07 15.52
C PHE A 145 -1.84 10.31 14.20
N VAL A 146 -0.70 10.99 14.33
CA VAL A 146 0.24 11.23 13.24
C VAL A 146 1.63 10.83 13.74
N ILE A 147 2.28 9.94 13.02
CA ILE A 147 3.65 9.49 13.28
C ILE A 147 4.49 9.93 12.08
N LYS A 148 5.60 10.61 12.31
CA LYS A 148 6.53 11.05 11.25
C LYS A 148 7.93 10.53 11.52
N ASN A 149 8.67 10.19 10.45
CA ASN A 149 10.08 9.81 10.45
C ASN A 149 10.45 8.75 11.50
N VAL A 150 9.90 7.54 11.36
CA VAL A 150 10.32 6.38 12.15
C VAL A 150 11.26 5.54 11.30
N ASP A 151 12.56 5.71 11.56
CA ASP A 151 13.60 4.89 10.97
C ASP A 151 13.88 3.67 11.85
N ARG A 152 13.66 2.46 11.33
CA ARG A 152 13.82 1.22 12.10
C ARG A 152 15.29 0.83 12.33
N SER A 153 16.23 1.58 11.74
CA SER A 153 17.67 1.43 11.98
C SER A 153 18.06 1.73 13.43
N THR A 154 17.22 2.46 14.17
CA THR A 154 17.39 2.72 15.60
C THR A 154 16.31 2.00 16.40
N GLY A 155 16.65 0.82 16.92
CA GLY A 155 15.85 0.13 17.93
C GLY A 155 15.88 0.87 19.27
N VAL A 156 15.37 2.09 19.32
CA VAL A 156 15.14 2.83 20.57
C VAL A 156 13.73 3.39 20.51
N LEU A 157 12.81 2.66 21.17
CA LEU A 157 11.60 3.26 21.73
C LEU A 157 12.07 4.35 22.72
N GLY A 158 12.23 5.57 22.22
CA GLY A 158 12.50 6.74 23.04
C GLY A 158 11.21 7.15 23.75
N SER A 159 11.00 6.63 24.96
CA SER A 159 10.17 7.31 25.94
C SER A 159 10.82 8.65 26.28
N LYS A 160 10.12 9.75 26.01
CA LYS A 160 10.19 10.96 26.82
C LYS A 160 8.77 11.39 27.13
#